data_AF-A0A534GPZ7-F1
#
_entry.id   AF-A0A534GPZ7-F1
#
_cell.length_a   1.000
_cell.length_b   1.000
_cell.length_c   1.000
_cell.angle_alpha   90.00
_cell.angle_beta   90.00
_cell.angle_gamma   90.00
#
_symmetry.space_group_name_H-M   'P 1'
#
loop_
_entity.id
_entity.type
_entity.pdbx_description
1 polymer ?
#
loop_
_entity_poly.entity_id
_entity_poly.type
_entity_poly.pdbx_seq_one_letter_code
_entity_poly.pdbx_strand_id
1 'polypeptide(L)'
;WWCENIRATNPCAEQSLPPYGSCLLGSVNLTRFVKHPFTDFAEFDWNEYREVVKVFTRLLDNVVEINGLPLEKQREEILRKRRHGMGFLGLGSTLALLRMKYGSPESVQFTEDVSREMAVAGWEAALELAREKGPAPIMNEEFTVTKEMLRKRPEMARDGWKPGAKIAGRLLHAKYSRYMQRVAQVAPQLVHELAETGARFTHHSSIAPTGTISLSLANNASNGIEPSFAHHYFRNVIREGKKSKEKIDVYSFELLAYRELVNPNAKPGATNDAERLPDYFIASDGITPKEHVEVQAAAQKWVDSSISKTANVPTDFPYEKFKDIYLYAYEQGLKGCTTFRFNPEAFQGVLVKEQDLKNTIYKFTLDDGTVLEARGDEEIDYDGEIHTAANLFDAIKDGYYGRL
;
A
#
# COMPACT_ATOMS: atom_id res chain seq x y z
N TRP A 1 -15.48 -11.56 12.73
CA TRP A 1 -16.88 -12.03 12.70
C TRP A 1 -17.15 -13.18 13.67
N TRP A 2 -16.23 -14.13 13.82
CA TRP A 2 -16.27 -15.17 14.86
C TRP A 2 -15.11 -15.04 15.87
N CYS A 3 -13.91 -14.74 15.38
CA CYS A 3 -12.69 -14.66 16.19
C CYS A 3 -12.45 -13.30 16.85
N GLU A 4 -13.00 -12.22 16.29
CA GLU A 4 -12.65 -10.84 16.64
C GLU A 4 -13.82 -9.88 16.45
N ASN A 5 -13.82 -8.85 17.31
CA ASN A 5 -14.58 -7.61 17.18
C ASN A 5 -13.60 -6.47 16.91
N ILE A 6 -13.71 -5.86 15.73
CA ILE A 6 -12.81 -4.82 15.23
C ILE A 6 -13.54 -3.47 15.39
N ARG A 7 -12.85 -2.50 15.99
CA ARG A 7 -13.40 -1.15 16.23
C ARG A 7 -12.59 -0.02 15.60
N ALA A 8 -11.34 -0.29 15.24
CA ALA A 8 -10.42 0.69 14.69
C ALA A 8 -9.39 -0.01 13.79
N THR A 9 -8.67 0.81 13.04
CA THR A 9 -7.49 0.39 12.30
C THR A 9 -6.23 0.96 12.95
N ASN A 10 -5.07 0.48 12.51
CA ASN A 10 -3.80 1.17 12.75
C ASN A 10 -3.74 2.52 11.98
N PRO A 11 -2.71 3.36 12.18
CA PRO A 11 -2.63 4.70 11.60
C PRO A 11 -2.72 4.76 10.07
N CYS A 12 -2.25 3.73 9.36
CA CYS A 12 -2.24 3.71 7.88
C CYS A 12 -3.42 2.93 7.27
N ALA A 13 -4.36 2.48 8.12
CA ALA A 13 -5.62 1.80 7.77
C ALA A 13 -5.52 0.43 7.09
N GLU A 14 -4.31 -0.11 6.88
CA GLU A 14 -4.08 -1.44 6.29
C GLU A 14 -4.31 -2.58 7.29
N GLN A 15 -4.23 -2.31 8.59
CA GLN A 15 -4.51 -3.27 9.65
C GLN A 15 -5.77 -2.90 10.43
N SER A 16 -6.82 -3.68 10.22
CA SER A 16 -7.99 -3.71 11.11
C SER A 16 -7.69 -4.61 12.31
N LEU A 17 -7.60 -4.04 13.51
CA LEU A 17 -7.10 -4.75 14.70
C LEU A 17 -8.15 -4.79 15.83
N PRO A 18 -8.25 -5.92 16.57
CA PRO A 18 -8.96 -5.95 17.84
C PRO A 18 -8.18 -5.18 18.93
N PRO A 19 -8.77 -4.95 20.13
CA PRO A 19 -8.01 -4.47 21.28
C PRO A 19 -6.77 -5.33 21.53
N TYR A 20 -5.61 -4.69 21.73
CA TYR A 20 -4.30 -5.35 21.86
C TYR A 20 -3.86 -6.17 20.63
N GLY A 21 -4.55 -6.04 19.50
CA GLY A 21 -4.07 -6.60 18.25
C GLY A 21 -2.75 -5.95 17.82
N SER A 22 -1.84 -6.76 17.31
CA SER A 22 -0.61 -6.34 16.64
C SER A 22 -0.50 -7.07 15.31
N CYS A 23 0.26 -6.50 14.38
CA CYS A 23 0.55 -7.16 13.13
C CYS A 23 2.02 -6.93 12.75
N LEU A 24 2.67 -8.00 12.31
CA LEU A 24 4.00 -7.98 11.75
C LEU A 24 3.86 -7.88 10.23
N LEU A 25 4.51 -6.88 9.64
CA LEU A 25 4.34 -6.54 8.24
C LEU A 25 5.57 -6.91 7.42
N GLY A 26 5.35 -7.24 6.16
CA GLY A 26 6.38 -7.51 5.18
C GLY A 26 5.90 -7.17 3.77
N SER A 27 6.80 -6.85 2.85
CA SER A 27 6.41 -6.53 1.47
C SER A 27 7.35 -7.16 0.45
N VAL A 28 6.76 -7.85 -0.53
CA VAL A 28 7.48 -8.41 -1.68
C VAL A 28 7.69 -7.31 -2.74
N ASN A 29 8.91 -7.15 -3.25
CA ASN A 29 9.19 -6.18 -4.30
C ASN A 29 8.84 -6.76 -5.68
N LEU A 30 7.72 -6.30 -6.27
CA LEU A 30 7.19 -6.84 -7.53
C LEU A 30 8.13 -6.63 -8.73
N THR A 31 8.98 -5.60 -8.70
CA THR A 31 9.85 -5.27 -9.83
C THR A 31 10.94 -6.32 -10.07
N ARG A 32 11.14 -7.26 -9.14
CA ARG A 32 12.15 -8.34 -9.23
C ARG A 32 11.67 -9.53 -10.05
N PHE A 33 10.37 -9.62 -10.32
CA PHE A 33 9.79 -10.71 -11.09
C PHE A 33 9.52 -10.34 -12.54
N VAL A 34 9.83 -9.11 -12.98
CA VAL A 34 9.65 -8.73 -14.39
C VAL A 34 10.84 -9.20 -15.22
N LYS A 35 10.55 -9.93 -16.29
CA LYS A 35 11.51 -10.31 -17.34
C LYS A 35 11.30 -9.46 -18.59
N HIS A 36 12.39 -9.19 -19.29
CA HIS A 36 12.40 -8.41 -20.54
C HIS A 36 11.64 -7.06 -20.44
N PRO A 37 11.92 -6.23 -19.40
CA PRO A 37 11.15 -5.03 -19.14
C PRO A 37 11.19 -4.07 -20.34
N PHE A 38 10.09 -3.35 -20.55
CA PHE A 38 9.89 -2.36 -21.62
C PHE A 38 9.90 -2.92 -23.05
N THR A 39 9.87 -4.24 -23.24
CA THR A 39 9.77 -4.88 -24.56
C THR A 39 8.36 -5.39 -24.84
N ASP A 40 8.05 -5.80 -26.08
CA ASP A 40 6.76 -6.45 -26.41
C ASP A 40 6.62 -7.86 -25.77
N PHE A 41 7.71 -8.40 -25.24
CA PHE A 41 7.78 -9.70 -24.56
C PHE A 41 7.93 -9.56 -23.05
N ALA A 42 7.66 -8.37 -22.49
CA ALA A 42 7.73 -8.14 -21.06
C ALA A 42 6.73 -9.06 -20.34
N GLU A 43 7.23 -9.84 -19.38
CA GLU A 43 6.42 -10.82 -18.66
C GLU A 43 6.74 -10.81 -17.16
N PHE A 44 5.82 -11.36 -16.36
CA PHE A 44 5.97 -11.49 -14.92
C PHE A 44 6.22 -12.96 -14.55
N ASP A 45 7.26 -13.24 -13.79
CA ASP A 45 7.60 -14.59 -13.32
C ASP A 45 6.70 -15.02 -12.16
N TRP A 46 5.55 -15.58 -12.51
CA TRP A 46 4.57 -16.12 -11.58
C TRP A 46 5.08 -17.29 -10.76
N ASN A 47 6.05 -18.06 -11.27
CA ASN A 47 6.58 -19.22 -10.54
C ASN A 47 7.50 -18.75 -9.42
N GLU A 48 8.48 -17.89 -9.75
CA GLU A 48 9.38 -17.32 -8.75
C GLU A 48 8.62 -16.47 -7.72
N TYR A 49 7.61 -15.72 -8.15
CA TYR A 49 6.76 -14.94 -7.26
C TYR A 49 6.07 -15.81 -6.19
N ARG A 50 5.44 -16.91 -6.60
CA ARG A 50 4.75 -17.83 -5.67
C ARG A 50 5.73 -18.47 -4.69
N GLU A 51 6.90 -18.89 -5.15
CA GLU A 51 7.95 -19.45 -4.28
C GLU A 51 8.43 -18.43 -3.25
N VAL A 52 8.71 -17.19 -3.66
CA VAL A 52 9.11 -16.12 -2.74
C VAL A 52 8.00 -15.82 -1.71
N VAL A 53 6.73 -15.78 -2.13
CA VAL A 53 5.61 -15.60 -1.20
C VAL A 53 5.54 -16.71 -0.16
N LYS A 54 5.75 -17.97 -0.54
CA LYS A 54 5.75 -19.11 0.40
C LYS A 54 6.90 -19.01 1.41
N VAL A 55 8.12 -18.77 0.92
CA VAL A 55 9.31 -18.59 1.77
C VAL A 55 9.11 -17.42 2.73
N PHE A 56 8.61 -16.29 2.22
CA PHE A 56 8.41 -15.10 3.04
C PHE A 56 7.27 -15.28 4.05
N THR A 57 6.25 -16.07 3.74
CA THR A 57 5.17 -16.43 4.67
C THR A 57 5.73 -17.18 5.88
N ARG A 58 6.65 -18.13 5.65
CA ARG A 58 7.37 -18.82 6.73
C ARG A 58 8.23 -17.87 7.55
N LEU A 59 8.90 -16.92 6.91
CA LEU A 59 9.67 -15.90 7.62
C LEU A 59 8.77 -15.08 8.55
N LEU A 60 7.62 -14.59 8.07
CA LEU A 60 6.68 -13.84 8.92
C LEU A 60 6.10 -14.69 10.06
N ASP A 61 5.80 -15.98 9.84
CA ASP A 61 5.42 -16.91 10.92
C ASP A 61 6.52 -17.06 11.97
N ASN A 62 7.80 -17.10 11.57
CA ASN A 62 8.91 -17.13 12.52
C ASN A 62 9.02 -15.82 13.30
N VAL A 63 8.76 -14.65 12.69
CA VAL A 63 8.77 -13.37 13.40
C VAL A 63 7.70 -13.32 14.49
N VAL A 64 6.55 -14.00 14.32
CA VAL A 64 5.54 -14.13 15.38
C VAL A 64 6.13 -14.77 16.64
N GLU A 65 7.06 -15.72 16.50
CA GLU A 65 7.70 -16.41 17.64
C GLU A 65 8.70 -15.51 18.39
N ILE A 66 9.33 -14.57 17.68
CA ILE A 66 10.32 -13.62 18.23
C ILE A 66 9.80 -12.17 18.32
N ASN A 67 8.47 -12.00 18.42
CA ASN A 67 7.77 -10.73 18.21
C ASN A 67 8.24 -9.53 19.06
N GLY A 68 8.84 -9.76 20.24
CA GLY A 68 9.34 -8.70 21.12
C GLY A 68 8.28 -7.71 21.62
N LEU A 69 6.98 -8.05 21.58
CA LEU A 69 5.90 -7.14 21.94
C LEU A 69 5.93 -6.83 23.44
N PRO A 70 5.79 -5.56 23.86
CA PRO A 70 6.00 -5.15 25.25
C PRO A 70 4.84 -5.58 26.17
N LEU A 71 3.60 -5.57 25.66
CA LEU A 71 2.41 -5.85 26.45
C LEU A 71 2.04 -7.33 26.39
N GLU A 72 1.76 -7.91 27.56
CA GLU A 72 1.36 -9.33 27.67
C GLU A 72 0.13 -9.67 26.84
N LYS A 73 -0.91 -8.82 26.89
CA LYS A 73 -2.13 -9.02 26.09
C LYS A 73 -1.88 -9.00 24.58
N GLN A 74 -0.87 -8.25 24.11
CA GLN A 74 -0.48 -8.28 22.70
C GLN A 74 0.22 -9.60 22.35
N ARG A 75 1.07 -10.11 23.26
CA ARG A 75 1.72 -11.42 23.11
C ARG A 75 0.69 -12.55 23.09
N GLU A 76 -0.32 -12.51 23.95
CA GLU A 76 -1.43 -13.48 23.93
C GLU A 76 -2.18 -13.46 22.59
N GLU A 77 -2.55 -12.28 22.12
CA GLU A 77 -3.27 -12.11 20.85
C GLU A 77 -2.47 -12.61 19.65
N ILE A 78 -1.19 -12.25 19.55
CA ILE A 78 -0.33 -12.69 18.44
C ILE A 78 -0.06 -14.20 18.49
N LEU A 79 0.15 -14.79 19.67
CA LEU A 79 0.40 -16.23 19.79
C LEU A 79 -0.86 -17.06 19.50
N ARG A 80 -2.03 -16.57 19.92
CA ARG A 80 -3.32 -17.26 19.73
C ARG A 80 -3.76 -17.28 18.26
N LYS A 81 -3.48 -16.21 17.50
CA LYS A 81 -4.03 -16.00 16.14
C LYS A 81 -2.98 -15.94 15.04
N ARG A 82 -1.73 -15.68 15.40
CA ARG A 82 -0.54 -15.64 14.53
C ARG A 82 -0.70 -14.72 13.32
N ARG A 83 -1.45 -13.63 13.49
CA ARG A 83 -1.72 -12.63 12.46
C ARG A 83 -0.41 -12.02 11.94
N HIS A 84 -0.29 -11.92 10.63
CA HIS A 84 0.71 -11.08 9.98
C HIS A 84 0.08 -10.42 8.75
N GLY A 85 0.85 -9.53 8.11
CA GLY A 85 0.40 -8.75 6.97
C GLY A 85 1.49 -8.69 5.91
N MET A 86 1.46 -9.66 5.01
CA MET A 86 2.24 -9.63 3.79
C MET A 86 1.54 -8.77 2.74
N GLY A 87 2.27 -7.83 2.19
CA GLY A 87 1.87 -7.07 1.01
C GLY A 87 2.94 -7.11 -0.05
N PHE A 88 2.89 -6.13 -0.92
CA PHE A 88 3.89 -5.91 -1.94
C PHE A 88 4.17 -4.42 -2.09
N LEU A 89 5.30 -4.10 -2.70
CA LEU A 89 5.67 -2.77 -3.16
C LEU A 89 6.03 -2.80 -4.65
N GLY A 90 6.09 -1.62 -5.27
CA GLY A 90 6.52 -1.47 -6.65
C GLY A 90 5.46 -1.82 -7.68
N LEU A 91 4.16 -1.77 -7.34
CA LEU A 91 3.09 -2.08 -8.30
C LEU A 91 3.13 -1.14 -9.51
N GLY A 92 3.13 0.18 -9.29
CA GLY A 92 3.24 1.17 -10.35
C GLY A 92 4.49 1.00 -11.21
N SER A 93 5.65 0.79 -10.58
CA SER A 93 6.89 0.50 -11.31
C SER A 93 6.77 -0.77 -12.15
N THR A 94 6.22 -1.84 -11.60
CA THR A 94 6.02 -3.13 -12.29
C THR A 94 5.13 -2.97 -13.51
N LEU A 95 4.02 -2.23 -13.37
CA LEU A 95 3.13 -1.93 -14.49
C LEU A 95 3.85 -1.17 -15.61
N ALA A 96 4.66 -0.16 -15.27
CA ALA A 96 5.46 0.56 -16.27
C ALA A 96 6.50 -0.36 -16.96
N LEU A 97 7.16 -1.24 -16.20
CA LEU A 97 8.08 -2.25 -16.75
C LEU A 97 7.37 -3.23 -17.70
N LEU A 98 6.11 -3.55 -17.43
CA LEU A 98 5.24 -4.39 -18.28
C LEU A 98 4.51 -3.59 -19.36
N ARG A 99 4.80 -2.29 -19.51
CA ARG A 99 4.17 -1.37 -20.48
C ARG A 99 2.65 -1.20 -20.30
N MET A 100 2.16 -1.38 -19.08
CA MET A 100 0.77 -1.16 -18.70
C MET A 100 0.60 0.22 -18.07
N LYS A 101 -0.40 0.96 -18.53
CA LYS A 101 -0.80 2.22 -17.88
C LYS A 101 -1.55 1.93 -16.58
N TYR A 102 -1.11 2.50 -15.46
CA TYR A 102 -1.80 2.37 -14.18
C TYR A 102 -3.26 2.85 -14.28
N GLY A 103 -4.20 2.05 -13.78
CA GLY A 103 -5.64 2.32 -13.87
C GLY A 103 -6.30 1.81 -15.16
N SER A 104 -5.53 1.35 -16.16
CA SER A 104 -6.10 0.69 -17.33
C SER A 104 -6.74 -0.65 -16.95
N PRO A 105 -7.71 -1.17 -17.74
CA PRO A 105 -8.31 -2.48 -17.49
C PRO A 105 -7.29 -3.61 -17.33
N GLU A 106 -6.22 -3.59 -18.13
CA GLU A 106 -5.12 -4.57 -18.06
C GLU A 106 -4.34 -4.46 -16.74
N SER A 107 -4.03 -3.24 -16.28
CA SER A 107 -3.35 -3.03 -15.00
C SER A 107 -4.22 -3.41 -13.78
N VAL A 108 -5.53 -3.20 -13.88
CA VAL A 108 -6.51 -3.59 -12.86
C VAL A 108 -6.59 -5.12 -12.78
N GLN A 109 -6.62 -5.79 -13.93
CA GLN A 109 -6.59 -7.26 -14.00
C GLN A 109 -5.28 -7.82 -13.44
N PHE A 110 -4.12 -7.26 -13.84
CA PHE A 110 -2.83 -7.65 -13.29
C PHE A 110 -2.77 -7.47 -11.76
N THR A 111 -3.33 -6.37 -11.25
CA THR A 111 -3.40 -6.10 -9.81
C THR A 111 -4.24 -7.15 -9.07
N GLU A 112 -5.35 -7.58 -9.67
CA GLU A 112 -6.15 -8.68 -9.11
C GLU A 112 -5.37 -10.00 -9.14
N ASP A 113 -4.70 -10.31 -10.24
CA ASP A 113 -3.93 -11.53 -10.43
C ASP A 113 -2.77 -11.63 -9.44
N VAL A 114 -1.95 -10.58 -9.31
CA VAL A 114 -0.82 -10.57 -8.35
C VAL A 114 -1.28 -10.69 -6.91
N SER A 115 -2.39 -10.05 -6.57
CA SER A 115 -2.98 -10.16 -5.23
C SER A 115 -3.56 -11.56 -4.97
N ARG A 116 -4.17 -12.19 -5.99
CA ARG A 116 -4.69 -13.56 -5.91
C ARG A 116 -3.57 -14.57 -5.71
N GLU A 117 -2.50 -14.51 -6.53
CA GLU A 117 -1.38 -15.44 -6.42
C GLU A 117 -0.68 -15.29 -5.05
N MET A 118 -0.55 -14.07 -4.53
CA MET A 118 -0.07 -13.84 -3.15
C MET A 118 -0.94 -14.55 -2.10
N ALA A 119 -2.25 -14.40 -2.22
CA ALA A 119 -3.20 -14.98 -1.28
C ALA A 119 -3.18 -16.51 -1.32
N VAL A 120 -3.24 -17.11 -2.52
CA VAL A 120 -3.28 -18.57 -2.68
C VAL A 120 -1.97 -19.18 -2.19
N ALA A 121 -0.81 -18.69 -2.64
CA ALA A 121 0.48 -19.18 -2.19
C ALA A 121 0.67 -19.01 -0.68
N GLY A 122 0.16 -17.91 -0.11
CA GLY A 122 0.13 -17.67 1.33
C GLY A 122 -0.65 -18.72 2.11
N TRP A 123 -1.87 -19.07 1.65
CA TRP A 123 -2.69 -20.09 2.30
C TRP A 123 -2.17 -21.52 2.10
N GLU A 124 -1.51 -21.81 0.97
CA GLU A 124 -0.77 -23.06 0.77
C GLU A 124 0.33 -23.19 1.84
N ALA A 125 1.17 -22.15 1.99
CA ALA A 125 2.18 -22.12 3.05
C ALA A 125 1.55 -22.20 4.45
N ALA A 126 0.37 -21.61 4.67
CA ALA A 126 -0.36 -21.71 5.93
C ALA A 126 -0.73 -23.15 6.29
N LEU A 127 -1.14 -23.94 5.30
CA LEU A 127 -1.50 -25.35 5.45
C LEU A 127 -0.26 -26.20 5.71
N GLU A 128 0.80 -26.01 4.93
CA GLU A 128 2.07 -26.71 5.10
C GLU A 128 2.67 -26.45 6.49
N LEU A 129 2.72 -25.19 6.92
CA LEU A 129 3.20 -24.82 8.26
C LEU A 129 2.27 -25.34 9.36
N ALA A 130 0.97 -25.47 9.12
CA ALA A 130 0.06 -26.07 10.09
C ALA A 130 0.32 -27.57 10.26
N ARG A 131 0.68 -28.27 9.18
CA ARG A 131 1.09 -29.69 9.24
C ARG A 131 2.42 -29.87 9.97
N GLU A 132 3.36 -28.97 9.72
CA GLU A 132 4.70 -29.02 10.31
C GLU A 132 4.69 -28.62 11.80
N LYS A 133 4.05 -27.50 12.13
CA LYS A 133 4.18 -26.82 13.44
C LYS A 133 2.86 -26.74 14.23
N GLY A 134 1.77 -27.27 13.69
CA GLY A 134 0.41 -27.09 14.22
C GLY A 134 -0.27 -25.81 13.72
N PRO A 135 -1.61 -25.76 13.64
CA PRO A 135 -2.33 -24.55 13.25
C PRO A 135 -2.26 -23.47 14.35
N ALA A 136 -2.72 -22.25 14.05
CA ALA A 136 -2.91 -21.24 15.09
C ALA A 136 -3.83 -21.79 16.19
N PRO A 137 -3.54 -21.57 17.50
CA PRO A 137 -4.34 -22.14 18.60
C PRO A 137 -5.85 -21.94 18.44
N ILE A 138 -6.28 -20.76 17.97
CA ILE A 138 -7.69 -20.42 17.74
C ILE A 138 -8.41 -21.33 16.73
N MET A 139 -7.68 -22.01 15.85
CA MET A 139 -8.26 -22.94 14.87
C MET A 139 -8.77 -24.22 15.53
N ASN A 140 -8.18 -24.61 16.66
CA ASN A 140 -8.56 -25.81 17.43
C ASN A 140 -9.57 -25.51 18.55
N GLU A 141 -9.77 -24.24 18.87
CA GLU A 141 -10.78 -23.82 19.86
C GLU A 141 -12.21 -24.09 19.35
N GLU A 142 -13.11 -24.40 20.28
CA GLU A 142 -14.54 -24.55 19.99
C GLU A 142 -15.33 -23.28 20.32
N PHE A 143 -16.22 -22.91 19.40
CA PHE A 143 -17.08 -21.75 19.51
C PHE A 143 -18.54 -22.18 19.61
N THR A 144 -19.32 -21.48 20.43
CA THR A 144 -20.76 -21.69 20.48
C THR A 144 -21.42 -21.01 19.28
N VAL A 145 -22.16 -21.75 18.47
CA VAL A 145 -22.97 -21.21 17.37
C VAL A 145 -24.03 -20.28 17.95
N THR A 146 -24.04 -19.02 17.50
CA THR A 146 -25.02 -18.02 17.91
C THR A 146 -26.04 -17.73 16.80
N LYS A 147 -27.21 -17.19 17.16
CA LYS A 147 -28.18 -16.70 16.18
C LYS A 147 -27.59 -15.62 15.26
N GLU A 148 -26.68 -14.80 15.78
CA GLU A 148 -25.99 -13.78 14.99
C GLU A 148 -25.07 -14.41 13.93
N MET A 149 -24.34 -15.47 14.27
CA MET A 149 -23.53 -16.22 13.30
C MET A 149 -24.39 -16.76 12.16
N LEU A 150 -25.51 -17.42 12.47
CA LEU A 150 -26.43 -17.95 11.46
C LEU A 150 -27.04 -16.85 10.57
N ARG A 151 -27.33 -15.66 11.13
CA ARG A 151 -27.81 -14.52 10.35
C ARG A 151 -26.73 -13.97 9.42
N LYS A 152 -25.49 -13.85 9.90
CA LYS A 152 -24.35 -13.36 9.10
C LYS A 152 -23.87 -14.39 8.07
N ARG A 153 -24.05 -15.68 8.35
CA ARG A 153 -23.64 -16.84 7.53
C ARG A 153 -24.80 -17.83 7.39
N PRO A 154 -25.81 -17.53 6.55
CA PRO A 154 -26.97 -18.39 6.35
C PRO A 154 -26.62 -19.81 5.88
N GLU A 155 -25.49 -19.97 5.20
CA GLU A 155 -24.95 -21.28 4.83
C GLU A 155 -24.70 -22.22 6.02
N MET A 156 -24.36 -21.70 7.21
CA MET A 156 -24.21 -22.53 8.41
C MET A 156 -25.53 -23.23 8.77
N ALA A 157 -26.67 -22.53 8.64
CA ALA A 157 -27.97 -23.11 8.90
C ALA A 157 -28.33 -24.19 7.87
N ARG A 158 -27.95 -23.99 6.59
CA ARG A 158 -28.13 -24.99 5.53
C ARG A 158 -27.32 -26.26 5.79
N ASP A 159 -26.13 -26.11 6.36
CA ASP A 159 -25.27 -27.23 6.77
C ASP A 159 -25.72 -27.88 8.10
N GLY A 160 -26.85 -27.45 8.68
CA GLY A 160 -27.48 -28.07 9.85
C GLY A 160 -27.03 -27.52 11.21
N TRP A 161 -26.23 -26.45 11.25
CA TRP A 161 -25.82 -25.84 12.53
C TRP A 161 -26.99 -25.17 13.25
N LYS A 162 -27.09 -25.41 14.56
CA LYS A 162 -28.14 -24.86 15.43
C LYS A 162 -27.54 -24.00 16.55
N PRO A 163 -28.26 -22.97 17.05
CA PRO A 163 -27.80 -22.20 18.20
C PRO A 163 -27.46 -23.11 19.39
N GLY A 164 -26.33 -22.85 20.05
CA GLY A 164 -25.84 -23.65 21.17
C GLY A 164 -24.90 -24.80 20.78
N ALA A 165 -24.87 -25.22 19.51
CA ALA A 165 -23.90 -26.22 19.04
C ALA A 165 -22.46 -25.71 19.16
N LYS A 166 -21.50 -26.64 19.30
CA LYS A 166 -20.07 -26.35 19.30
C LYS A 166 -19.47 -26.58 17.92
N ILE A 167 -18.64 -25.65 17.46
CA ILE A 167 -17.97 -25.72 16.16
C ILE A 167 -16.51 -25.28 16.30
N ALA A 168 -15.59 -26.04 15.70
CA ALA A 168 -14.17 -25.70 15.71
C ALA A 168 -13.87 -24.42 14.90
N GLY A 169 -12.91 -23.63 15.37
CA GLY A 169 -12.46 -22.40 14.72
C GLY A 169 -12.02 -22.60 13.27
N ARG A 170 -11.34 -23.71 12.96
CA ARG A 170 -10.94 -24.05 11.58
C ARG A 170 -12.11 -24.18 10.60
N LEU A 171 -13.26 -24.69 11.05
CA LEU A 171 -14.46 -24.80 10.22
C LEU A 171 -15.10 -23.42 10.00
N LEU A 172 -15.17 -22.60 11.06
CA LEU A 172 -15.62 -21.20 10.96
C LEU A 172 -14.73 -20.40 10.00
N HIS A 173 -13.41 -20.58 10.07
CA HIS A 173 -12.45 -19.91 9.20
C HIS A 173 -12.58 -20.38 7.75
N ALA A 174 -12.38 -21.67 7.47
CA ALA A 174 -12.26 -22.18 6.12
C ALA A 174 -13.60 -22.24 5.38
N LYS A 175 -14.68 -22.71 6.01
CA LYS A 175 -15.97 -22.92 5.32
C LYS A 175 -16.89 -21.70 5.33
N TYR A 176 -16.85 -20.91 6.40
CA TYR A 176 -17.85 -19.86 6.66
C TYR A 176 -17.30 -18.44 6.61
N SER A 177 -16.00 -18.25 6.37
CA SER A 177 -15.48 -16.91 6.02
C SER A 177 -15.84 -16.57 4.57
N ARG A 178 -16.41 -15.39 4.33
CA ARG A 178 -16.66 -14.89 2.96
C ARG A 178 -15.37 -14.83 2.14
N TYR A 179 -14.26 -14.53 2.80
CA TYR A 179 -12.95 -14.49 2.17
C TYR A 179 -12.48 -15.89 1.75
N MET A 180 -12.53 -16.88 2.64
CA MET A 180 -12.14 -18.26 2.30
C MET A 180 -13.08 -18.90 1.28
N GLN A 181 -14.37 -18.54 1.26
CA GLN A 181 -15.29 -18.92 0.19
C GLN A 181 -14.88 -18.39 -1.18
N ARG A 182 -14.26 -17.21 -1.25
CA ARG A 182 -13.67 -16.68 -2.48
C ARG A 182 -12.41 -17.47 -2.87
N VAL A 183 -11.52 -17.73 -1.91
CA VAL A 183 -10.34 -18.58 -2.15
C VAL A 183 -10.76 -19.97 -2.66
N ALA A 184 -11.85 -20.54 -2.14
CA ALA A 184 -12.37 -21.83 -2.58
C ALA A 184 -12.87 -21.84 -4.04
N GLN A 185 -13.14 -20.68 -4.66
CA GLN A 185 -13.51 -20.61 -6.08
C GLN A 185 -12.33 -20.93 -6.99
N VAL A 186 -11.10 -20.68 -6.55
CA VAL A 186 -9.87 -20.88 -7.32
C VAL A 186 -9.00 -22.02 -6.76
N ALA A 187 -9.09 -22.31 -5.47
CA ALA A 187 -8.35 -23.36 -4.78
C ALA A 187 -9.26 -24.14 -3.81
N PRO A 188 -10.29 -24.87 -4.30
CA PRO A 188 -11.27 -25.56 -3.46
C PRO A 188 -10.63 -26.63 -2.56
N GLN A 189 -9.68 -27.38 -3.10
CA GLN A 189 -9.00 -28.45 -2.37
C GLN A 189 -8.16 -27.90 -1.20
N LEU A 190 -7.47 -26.78 -1.41
CA LEU A 190 -6.74 -26.08 -0.35
C LEU A 190 -7.66 -25.69 0.82
N VAL A 191 -8.82 -25.09 0.52
CA VAL A 191 -9.78 -24.68 1.55
C VAL A 191 -10.39 -25.89 2.27
N HIS A 192 -10.61 -26.99 1.56
CA HIS A 192 -11.04 -28.25 2.16
C HIS A 192 -10.01 -28.77 3.18
N GLU A 193 -8.74 -28.86 2.79
CA GLU A 193 -7.66 -29.33 3.67
C GLU A 193 -7.43 -28.38 4.86
N LEU A 194 -7.59 -27.07 4.67
CA LEU A 194 -7.56 -26.08 5.75
C LEU A 194 -8.73 -26.27 6.74
N ALA A 195 -9.90 -26.74 6.29
CA ALA A 195 -11.02 -27.04 7.18
C ALA A 195 -10.75 -28.27 8.06
N GLU A 196 -9.98 -29.23 7.56
CA GLU A 196 -9.57 -30.43 8.30
C GLU A 196 -8.40 -30.17 9.25
N THR A 197 -7.36 -29.50 8.76
CA THR A 197 -6.10 -29.29 9.48
C THR A 197 -6.11 -28.02 10.33
N GLY A 198 -6.73 -26.95 9.84
CA GLY A 198 -6.55 -25.58 10.32
C GLY A 198 -5.36 -24.89 9.64
N ALA A 199 -5.36 -23.56 9.60
CA ALA A 199 -4.26 -22.76 9.08
C ALA A 199 -3.27 -22.36 10.18
N ARG A 200 -1.98 -22.15 9.83
CA ARG A 200 -0.97 -21.66 10.78
C ARG A 200 -1.27 -20.26 11.31
N PHE A 201 -2.09 -19.47 10.64
CA PHE A 201 -2.45 -18.10 11.00
C PHE A 201 -3.87 -17.76 10.56
N THR A 202 -4.45 -16.74 11.17
CA THR A 202 -5.83 -16.31 10.87
C THR A 202 -5.93 -15.28 9.74
N HIS A 203 -4.85 -14.50 9.55
CA HIS A 203 -4.73 -13.40 8.59
C HIS A 203 -3.31 -13.41 8.03
N HIS A 204 -3.22 -13.24 6.72
CA HIS A 204 -2.00 -13.35 5.93
C HIS A 204 -1.61 -12.03 5.29
N SER A 205 -2.58 -11.27 4.75
CA SER A 205 -2.30 -10.28 3.71
C SER A 205 -2.76 -8.88 4.09
N SER A 206 -1.92 -7.90 3.76
CA SER A 206 -2.13 -6.47 4.00
C SER A 206 -1.15 -5.66 3.17
N ILE A 207 -1.62 -4.65 2.45
CA ILE A 207 -0.72 -3.79 1.66
C ILE A 207 -0.48 -2.50 2.43
N ALA A 208 0.75 -2.32 2.90
CA ALA A 208 1.20 -1.15 3.65
C ALA A 208 1.69 -0.02 2.71
N PRO A 209 1.91 1.21 3.21
CA PRO A 209 2.43 2.31 2.40
C PRO A 209 3.86 2.11 1.89
N THR A 210 4.69 1.31 2.58
CA THR A 210 6.09 1.00 2.25
C THR A 210 7.03 2.19 1.95
N GLY A 211 6.70 3.43 2.33
CA GLY A 211 7.45 4.63 1.92
C GLY A 211 8.95 4.59 2.24
N THR A 212 9.33 4.15 3.44
CA THR A 212 10.75 4.05 3.83
C THR A 212 11.43 2.89 3.10
N ILE A 213 10.87 1.68 3.17
CA ILE A 213 11.51 0.48 2.60
C ILE A 213 11.60 0.54 1.08
N SER A 214 10.66 1.20 0.40
CA SER A 214 10.72 1.36 -1.05
C SER A 214 11.88 2.25 -1.46
N LEU A 215 12.03 3.39 -0.77
CA LEU A 215 13.13 4.32 -1.01
C LEU A 215 14.48 3.69 -0.66
N SER A 216 14.61 3.06 0.52
CA SER A 216 15.91 2.62 1.03
C SER A 216 16.34 1.23 0.56
N LEU A 217 15.40 0.31 0.28
CA LEU A 217 15.71 -1.09 -0.04
C LEU A 217 15.25 -1.50 -1.45
N ALA A 218 14.41 -0.72 -2.12
CA ALA A 218 13.87 -1.03 -3.44
C ALA A 218 14.24 -0.01 -4.52
N ASN A 219 15.33 0.75 -4.33
CA ASN A 219 15.81 1.77 -5.27
C ASN A 219 14.71 2.74 -5.73
N ASN A 220 13.87 3.15 -4.79
CA ASN A 220 12.75 4.06 -5.03
C ASN A 220 11.76 3.53 -6.09
N ALA A 221 11.46 2.23 -6.04
CA ALA A 221 10.26 1.69 -6.67
C ALA A 221 9.00 2.35 -6.10
N SER A 222 7.88 2.23 -6.81
CA SER A 222 6.62 2.80 -6.34
C SER A 222 6.21 2.20 -4.99
N ASN A 223 5.50 2.99 -4.20
CA ASN A 223 5.21 2.67 -2.80
C ASN A 223 4.00 1.73 -2.69
N GLY A 224 4.17 0.52 -2.18
CA GLY A 224 3.05 -0.39 -1.95
C GLY A 224 2.28 -0.70 -3.23
N ILE A 225 0.97 -0.44 -3.18
CA ILE A 225 0.03 -0.48 -4.31
C ILE A 225 0.01 0.83 -5.12
N GLU A 226 0.66 1.89 -4.64
CA GLU A 226 0.61 3.22 -5.26
C GLU A 226 1.31 3.25 -6.63
N PRO A 227 0.85 4.11 -7.55
CA PRO A 227 1.67 4.55 -8.67
C PRO A 227 2.86 5.36 -8.17
N SER A 228 3.82 5.63 -9.04
CA SER A 228 4.89 6.58 -8.73
C SER A 228 4.29 7.98 -8.56
N PHE A 229 4.66 8.67 -7.48
CA PHE A 229 4.20 10.05 -7.23
C PHE A 229 4.63 11.01 -8.34
N ALA A 230 5.90 10.90 -8.72
CA ALA A 230 6.50 11.50 -9.90
C ALA A 230 7.72 10.66 -10.29
N HIS A 231 8.13 10.72 -11.55
CA HIS A 231 9.32 10.01 -12.02
C HIS A 231 10.63 10.76 -11.73
N HIS A 232 10.52 12.08 -11.51
CA HIS A 232 11.58 12.95 -11.01
C HIS A 232 10.95 13.97 -10.06
N TYR A 233 11.48 14.05 -8.85
CA TYR A 233 11.06 15.00 -7.82
C TYR A 233 12.22 15.28 -6.88
N PHE A 234 12.01 16.20 -5.94
CA PHE A 234 13.02 16.57 -4.98
C PHE A 234 12.64 16.14 -3.57
N ARG A 235 13.65 15.74 -2.80
CA ARG A 235 13.53 15.59 -1.34
C ARG A 235 14.44 16.57 -0.64
N ASN A 236 13.87 17.24 0.35
CA ASN A 236 14.60 18.08 1.27
C ASN A 236 15.18 17.20 2.40
N VAL A 237 16.50 17.14 2.51
CA VAL A 237 17.22 16.35 3.51
C VAL A 237 18.01 17.27 4.44
N ILE A 238 17.85 17.08 5.75
CA ILE A 238 18.67 17.77 6.74
C ILE A 238 20.02 17.06 6.80
N ARG A 239 21.11 17.76 6.47
CA ARG A 239 22.47 17.27 6.73
C ARG A 239 22.92 17.74 8.09
N GLU A 240 23.57 16.83 8.82
CA GLU A 240 24.22 17.17 10.08
C GLU A 240 25.21 18.34 9.86
N GLY A 241 25.07 19.39 10.67
CA GLY A 241 25.88 20.61 10.58
C GLY A 241 25.37 21.70 9.62
N LYS A 242 24.28 21.48 8.87
CA LYS A 242 23.63 22.54 8.07
C LYS A 242 22.35 23.04 8.74
N LYS A 243 22.13 24.37 8.70
CA LYS A 243 20.89 25.01 9.19
C LYS A 243 19.73 24.88 8.19
N SER A 244 20.03 24.62 6.92
CA SER A 244 19.07 24.55 5.83
C SER A 244 18.97 23.15 5.22
N LYS A 245 17.79 22.83 4.67
CA LYS A 245 17.51 21.55 4.00
C LYS A 245 18.21 21.53 2.62
N GLU A 246 18.95 20.45 2.33
CA GLU A 246 19.54 20.23 1.00
C GLU A 246 18.55 19.54 0.08
N LYS A 247 18.38 20.09 -1.12
CA LYS A 247 17.49 19.56 -2.16
C LYS A 247 18.22 18.45 -2.92
N ILE A 248 17.70 17.23 -2.88
CA ILE A 248 18.28 16.07 -3.56
C ILE A 248 17.33 15.60 -4.65
N ASP A 249 17.88 15.37 -5.86
CA ASP A 249 17.17 14.71 -6.95
C ASP A 249 16.82 13.28 -6.61
N VAL A 250 15.55 12.96 -6.79
CA VAL A 250 15.04 11.60 -6.61
C VAL A 250 14.35 11.16 -7.88
N TYR A 251 14.76 10.00 -8.38
CA TYR A 251 14.21 9.38 -9.58
C TYR A 251 13.48 8.10 -9.21
N SER A 252 12.36 7.82 -9.88
CA SER A 252 11.66 6.53 -9.72
C SER A 252 12.48 5.38 -10.33
N PHE A 253 12.39 4.19 -9.74
CA PHE A 253 13.08 2.99 -10.23
C PHE A 253 12.85 2.75 -11.74
N GLU A 254 11.61 2.80 -12.21
CA GLU A 254 11.27 2.53 -13.61
C GLU A 254 11.88 3.54 -14.58
N LEU A 255 12.07 4.79 -14.17
CA LEU A 255 12.74 5.80 -14.99
C LEU A 255 14.23 5.48 -15.13
N LEU A 256 14.88 5.13 -14.02
CA LEU A 256 16.29 4.74 -14.05
C LEU A 256 16.50 3.48 -14.90
N ALA A 257 15.63 2.48 -14.74
CA ALA A 257 15.67 1.27 -15.54
C ALA A 257 15.43 1.55 -17.03
N TYR A 258 14.49 2.44 -17.38
CA TYR A 258 14.22 2.79 -18.78
C TYR A 258 15.36 3.57 -19.40
N ARG A 259 16.01 4.47 -18.64
CA ARG A 259 17.21 5.17 -19.09
C ARG A 259 18.35 4.23 -19.41
N GLU A 260 18.57 3.25 -18.54
CA GLU A 260 19.62 2.25 -18.72
C GLU A 260 19.35 1.31 -19.91
N LEU A 261 18.11 0.83 -20.03
CA LEU A 261 17.79 -0.27 -20.95
C LEU A 261 17.27 0.18 -22.31
N VAL A 262 16.70 1.38 -22.42
CA VAL A 262 15.95 1.82 -23.61
C VAL A 262 16.42 3.17 -24.13
N ASN A 263 16.38 4.22 -23.30
CA ASN A 263 16.70 5.58 -23.75
C ASN A 263 17.38 6.41 -22.65
N PRO A 264 18.72 6.59 -22.70
CA PRO A 264 19.46 7.32 -21.66
C PRO A 264 19.07 8.79 -21.55
N ASN A 265 18.45 9.37 -22.58
CA ASN A 265 18.02 10.77 -22.60
C ASN A 265 16.56 10.96 -22.16
N ALA A 266 15.86 9.90 -21.77
CA ALA A 266 14.45 9.99 -21.40
C ALA A 266 14.22 10.96 -20.24
N LYS A 267 13.24 11.85 -20.37
CA LYS A 267 12.93 12.90 -19.38
C LYS A 267 11.43 12.96 -19.09
N PRO A 268 11.02 13.00 -17.81
CA PRO A 268 9.63 13.26 -17.45
C PRO A 268 9.13 14.57 -18.05
N GLY A 269 7.97 14.54 -18.70
CA GLY A 269 7.33 15.72 -19.30
C GLY A 269 7.96 16.22 -20.61
N ALA A 270 8.95 15.53 -21.18
CA ALA A 270 9.53 15.93 -22.47
C ALA A 270 8.52 15.81 -23.62
N THR A 271 8.47 16.84 -24.46
CA THR A 271 7.56 16.92 -25.63
C THR A 271 8.21 16.48 -26.94
N ASN A 272 9.55 16.47 -26.99
CA ASN A 272 10.29 16.02 -28.17
C ASN A 272 10.39 14.49 -28.19
N ASP A 273 10.31 13.89 -29.38
CA ASP A 273 10.27 12.43 -29.52
C ASP A 273 11.55 11.73 -29.02
N ALA A 274 12.69 12.42 -29.03
CA ALA A 274 13.98 11.84 -28.63
C ALA A 274 14.10 11.61 -27.11
N GLU A 275 13.39 12.39 -26.29
CA GLU A 275 13.45 12.34 -24.82
C GLU A 275 12.11 11.92 -24.20
N ARG A 276 11.03 11.84 -25.00
CA ARG A 276 9.68 11.55 -24.50
C ARG A 276 9.59 10.15 -23.89
N LEU A 277 9.03 10.08 -22.69
CA LEU A 277 8.65 8.81 -22.07
C LEU A 277 7.37 8.25 -22.73
N PRO A 278 7.24 6.93 -22.84
CA PRO A 278 6.01 6.28 -23.29
C PRO A 278 4.81 6.61 -22.40
N ASP A 279 3.60 6.44 -22.93
CA ASP A 279 2.33 6.77 -22.27
C ASP A 279 2.02 5.93 -21.01
N TYR A 280 2.65 4.77 -20.88
CA TYR A 280 2.58 3.93 -19.68
C TYR A 280 3.42 4.46 -18.50
N PHE A 281 4.26 5.49 -18.69
CA PHE A 281 4.89 6.26 -17.60
C PHE A 281 3.93 7.29 -17.02
N ILE A 282 2.93 6.78 -16.29
CA ILE A 282 1.94 7.61 -15.61
C ILE A 282 2.30 7.81 -14.13
N ALA A 283 2.24 9.06 -13.69
CA ALA A 283 2.40 9.45 -12.29
C ALA A 283 1.03 9.70 -11.63
N SER A 284 1.02 9.87 -10.31
CA SER A 284 -0.21 10.03 -9.50
C SER A 284 -1.18 11.11 -9.98
N ASP A 285 -0.70 12.18 -10.60
CA ASP A 285 -1.50 13.30 -11.13
C ASP A 285 -2.23 12.98 -12.44
N GLY A 286 -1.72 12.01 -13.20
CA GLY A 286 -2.36 11.52 -14.43
C GLY A 286 -3.52 10.54 -14.19
N ILE A 287 -3.75 10.14 -12.93
CA ILE A 287 -4.68 9.07 -12.55
C ILE A 287 -5.91 9.69 -11.88
N THR A 288 -7.10 9.29 -12.36
CA THR A 288 -8.35 9.76 -11.77
C THR A 288 -8.62 9.11 -10.41
N PRO A 289 -9.38 9.77 -9.51
CA PRO A 289 -9.79 9.16 -8.24
C PRO A 289 -10.49 7.81 -8.42
N LYS A 290 -11.27 7.64 -9.49
CA LYS A 290 -11.96 6.38 -9.80
C LYS A 290 -10.99 5.27 -10.17
N GLU A 291 -10.01 5.53 -11.04
CA GLU A 291 -8.98 4.55 -11.40
C GLU A 291 -8.17 4.11 -10.17
N HIS A 292 -7.86 5.04 -9.24
CA HIS A 292 -7.24 4.69 -7.96
C HIS A 292 -8.10 3.70 -7.15
N VAL A 293 -9.41 3.93 -7.08
CA VAL A 293 -10.36 3.05 -6.38
C VAL A 293 -10.48 1.69 -7.08
N GLU A 294 -10.45 1.65 -8.41
CA GLU A 294 -10.52 0.40 -9.18
C GLU A 294 -9.31 -0.51 -8.93
N VAL A 295 -8.10 0.05 -8.91
CA VAL A 295 -6.89 -0.72 -8.56
C VAL A 295 -6.94 -1.21 -7.11
N GLN A 296 -7.42 -0.38 -6.18
CA GLN A 296 -7.61 -0.82 -4.79
C GLN A 296 -8.65 -1.96 -4.70
N ALA A 297 -9.75 -1.86 -5.44
CA ALA A 297 -10.82 -2.85 -5.44
C ALA A 297 -10.37 -4.20 -6.00
N ALA A 298 -9.56 -4.18 -7.07
CA ALA A 298 -8.94 -5.37 -7.63
C ALA A 298 -8.12 -6.15 -6.59
N ALA A 299 -7.23 -5.46 -5.87
CA ALA A 299 -6.42 -6.08 -4.82
C ALA A 299 -7.26 -6.49 -3.59
N GLN A 300 -8.23 -5.68 -3.17
CA GLN A 300 -8.97 -5.88 -1.92
C GLN A 300 -9.74 -7.20 -1.86
N LYS A 301 -10.12 -7.74 -3.03
CA LYS A 301 -10.73 -9.08 -3.18
C LYS A 301 -9.88 -10.18 -2.53
N TRP A 302 -8.56 -10.05 -2.61
CA TRP A 302 -7.57 -11.06 -2.21
C TRP A 302 -6.69 -10.62 -1.03
N VAL A 303 -7.03 -9.49 -0.40
CA VAL A 303 -6.37 -9.00 0.82
C VAL A 303 -7.31 -9.17 2.01
N ASP A 304 -6.96 -10.04 2.95
CA ASP A 304 -7.82 -10.40 4.09
C ASP A 304 -7.89 -9.31 5.17
N SER A 305 -6.83 -8.55 5.38
CA SER A 305 -6.80 -7.38 6.27
C SER A 305 -7.29 -6.15 5.52
N SER A 306 -6.49 -5.13 5.25
CA SER A 306 -6.88 -3.95 4.49
C SER A 306 -5.68 -3.44 3.65
N ILE A 307 -5.89 -2.36 2.92
CA ILE A 307 -4.92 -1.76 2.01
C ILE A 307 -4.78 -0.29 2.37
N SER A 308 -3.56 0.16 2.59
CA SER A 308 -3.26 1.59 2.62
C SER A 308 -3.16 2.09 1.19
N LYS A 309 -4.13 2.91 0.78
CA LYS A 309 -4.18 3.50 -0.56
C LYS A 309 -4.70 4.93 -0.48
N THR A 310 -4.00 5.85 -1.13
CA THR A 310 -4.40 7.23 -1.32
C THR A 310 -4.97 7.42 -2.72
N ALA A 311 -6.23 7.84 -2.83
CA ALA A 311 -6.78 8.35 -4.09
C ALA A 311 -6.44 9.84 -4.19
N ASN A 312 -5.42 10.18 -5.00
CA ASN A 312 -5.06 11.57 -5.23
C ASN A 312 -6.16 12.26 -6.04
N VAL A 313 -6.50 13.49 -5.65
CA VAL A 313 -7.52 14.31 -6.27
C VAL A 313 -6.85 15.58 -6.79
N PRO A 314 -6.85 15.82 -8.11
CA PRO A 314 -6.34 17.06 -8.67
C PRO A 314 -6.99 18.30 -8.01
N THR A 315 -6.22 19.38 -7.88
CA THR A 315 -6.70 20.61 -7.22
C THR A 315 -7.92 21.19 -7.92
N ASP A 316 -8.02 21.07 -9.23
CA ASP A 316 -9.11 21.54 -10.09
C ASP A 316 -10.16 20.45 -10.43
N PHE A 317 -10.12 19.30 -9.75
CA PHE A 317 -11.00 18.18 -10.08
C PHE A 317 -12.50 18.52 -9.88
N PRO A 318 -13.38 18.27 -10.88
CA PRO A 318 -14.79 18.65 -10.78
C PRO A 318 -15.53 17.91 -9.65
N TYR A 319 -16.23 18.67 -8.79
CA TYR A 319 -17.01 18.10 -7.67
C TYR A 319 -18.01 17.04 -8.13
N GLU A 320 -18.71 17.27 -9.25
CA GLU A 320 -19.69 16.32 -9.79
C GLU A 320 -19.08 14.96 -10.16
N LYS A 321 -17.79 14.91 -10.49
CA LYS A 321 -17.07 13.66 -10.77
C LYS A 321 -16.51 13.00 -9.50
N PHE A 322 -16.44 13.74 -8.38
CA PHE A 322 -15.87 13.28 -7.12
C PHE A 322 -16.92 12.86 -6.09
N LYS A 323 -18.09 13.52 -6.05
CA LYS A 323 -19.07 13.43 -4.96
C LYS A 323 -19.47 12.00 -4.57
N ASP A 324 -19.46 11.08 -5.54
CA ASP A 324 -19.87 9.69 -5.35
C ASP A 324 -18.70 8.73 -5.10
N ILE A 325 -17.45 9.20 -4.99
CA ILE A 325 -16.26 8.33 -4.89
C ILE A 325 -16.31 7.40 -3.67
N TYR A 326 -16.84 7.88 -2.54
CA TYR A 326 -16.97 7.09 -1.32
C TYR A 326 -18.11 6.06 -1.40
N LEU A 327 -19.19 6.40 -2.09
CA LEU A 327 -20.28 5.47 -2.38
C LEU A 327 -19.79 4.37 -3.33
N TYR A 328 -19.07 4.76 -4.38
CA TYR A 328 -18.44 3.83 -5.31
C TYR A 328 -17.46 2.89 -4.59
N ALA A 329 -16.58 3.42 -3.73
CA ALA A 329 -15.66 2.61 -2.92
C ALA A 329 -16.41 1.59 -2.03
N TYR A 330 -17.53 2.01 -1.42
CA TYR A 330 -18.38 1.13 -0.63
C TYR A 330 -19.04 0.03 -1.49
N GLU A 331 -19.57 0.39 -2.65
CA GLU A 331 -20.18 -0.55 -3.61
C GLU A 331 -19.17 -1.58 -4.14
N GLN A 332 -17.91 -1.18 -4.32
CA GLN A 332 -16.80 -2.09 -4.65
C GLN A 332 -16.38 -3.00 -3.49
N GLY A 333 -16.95 -2.82 -2.29
CA GLY A 333 -16.64 -3.62 -1.11
C GLY A 333 -15.31 -3.29 -0.45
N LEU A 334 -14.81 -2.06 -0.63
CA LEU A 334 -13.58 -1.61 0.01
C LEU A 334 -13.73 -1.52 1.53
N LYS A 335 -12.65 -1.85 2.24
CA LYS A 335 -12.61 -1.79 3.72
C LYS A 335 -12.26 -0.40 4.26
N GLY A 336 -11.76 0.47 3.38
CA GLY A 336 -11.45 1.88 3.65
C GLY A 336 -11.21 2.64 2.35
N CYS A 337 -11.35 3.95 2.39
CA CYS A 337 -11.09 4.84 1.26
C CYS A 337 -10.49 6.15 1.80
N THR A 338 -9.29 6.49 1.34
CA THR A 338 -8.60 7.73 1.71
C THR A 338 -8.41 8.55 0.44
N THR A 339 -8.82 9.81 0.47
CA THR A 339 -8.54 10.76 -0.60
C THR A 339 -7.56 11.83 -0.11
N PHE A 340 -6.72 12.31 -1.02
CA PHE A 340 -5.84 13.45 -0.75
C PHE A 340 -5.98 14.45 -1.88
N ARG A 341 -6.38 15.68 -1.54
CA ARG A 341 -6.41 16.82 -2.45
C ARG A 341 -5.35 17.80 -2.02
N PHE A 342 -4.41 18.10 -2.91
CA PHE A 342 -3.37 19.08 -2.62
C PHE A 342 -4.00 20.47 -2.42
N ASN A 343 -3.59 21.16 -1.35
CA ASN A 343 -3.99 22.54 -1.09
C ASN A 343 -2.71 23.41 -0.96
N PRO A 344 -2.36 24.19 -2.00
CA PRO A 344 -1.14 25.00 -2.00
C PRO A 344 -1.12 26.09 -0.91
N GLU A 345 -2.29 26.54 -0.43
CA GLU A 345 -2.39 27.57 0.61
C GLU A 345 -2.14 27.03 2.02
N ALA A 346 -2.27 25.71 2.22
CA ALA A 346 -2.23 25.08 3.54
C ALA A 346 -1.11 24.03 3.70
N PHE A 347 -0.52 23.53 2.60
CA PHE A 347 0.34 22.36 2.64
C PHE A 347 1.54 22.49 1.70
N GLN A 348 2.76 22.53 2.26
CA GLN A 348 3.98 22.14 1.57
C GLN A 348 4.27 20.68 1.89
N GLY A 349 4.22 19.81 0.88
CA GLY A 349 4.52 18.38 1.05
C GLY A 349 6.02 18.12 1.21
N VAL A 350 6.38 16.97 1.79
CA VAL A 350 7.79 16.48 1.82
C VAL A 350 8.30 16.15 0.41
N LEU A 351 7.38 15.78 -0.48
CA LEU A 351 7.65 15.55 -1.90
C LEU A 351 7.20 16.78 -2.67
N VAL A 352 8.12 17.35 -3.45
CA VAL A 352 7.84 18.58 -4.18
C VAL A 352 8.16 18.39 -5.66
N LYS A 353 7.16 18.64 -6.51
CA LYS A 353 7.37 18.72 -7.96
C LYS A 353 7.80 20.13 -8.32
N GLU A 354 8.60 20.26 -9.38
CA GLU A 354 9.12 21.55 -9.81
C GLU A 354 8.02 22.53 -10.26
N GLN A 355 6.96 22.02 -10.90
CA GLN A 355 5.81 22.82 -11.32
C GLN A 355 4.98 23.34 -10.13
N ASP A 356 4.79 22.53 -9.09
CA ASP A 356 4.04 22.94 -7.90
C ASP A 356 4.77 24.05 -7.14
N LEU A 357 6.12 23.97 -7.07
CA LEU A 357 6.99 25.05 -6.57
C LEU A 357 6.81 26.34 -7.36
N LYS A 358 6.92 26.26 -8.70
CA LYS A 358 6.80 27.39 -9.61
C LYS A 358 5.45 28.10 -9.55
N ASN A 359 4.39 27.34 -9.25
CA ASN A 359 3.01 27.85 -9.24
C ASN A 359 2.55 28.34 -7.86
N THR A 360 3.34 28.15 -6.80
CA THR A 360 2.99 28.60 -5.45
C THR A 360 3.71 29.92 -5.13
N ILE A 361 2.95 30.94 -4.73
CA ILE A 361 3.49 32.24 -4.31
C ILE A 361 3.59 32.26 -2.78
N TYR A 362 4.80 32.46 -2.28
CA TYR A 362 5.10 32.61 -0.86
C TYR A 362 5.16 34.09 -0.51
N LYS A 363 4.57 34.44 0.63
CA LYS A 363 4.57 35.81 1.14
C LYS A 363 5.42 35.90 2.39
N PHE A 364 6.41 36.78 2.35
CA PHE A 364 7.27 37.10 3.48
C PHE A 364 6.93 38.50 3.97
N THR A 365 6.68 38.66 5.26
CA THR A 365 6.50 39.98 5.87
C THR A 365 7.83 40.36 6.51
N LEU A 366 8.39 41.49 6.09
CA LEU A 366 9.62 42.06 6.62
C LEU A 366 9.36 42.82 7.93
N ASP A 367 10.41 43.12 8.68
CA ASP A 367 10.35 43.84 9.96
C ASP A 367 9.72 45.25 9.82
N ASP A 368 9.81 45.85 8.63
CA ASP A 368 9.21 47.15 8.30
C ASP A 368 7.73 47.06 7.89
N GLY A 369 7.16 45.85 7.89
CA GLY A 369 5.77 45.56 7.51
C GLY A 369 5.55 45.37 6.01
N THR A 370 6.60 45.49 5.19
CA THR A 370 6.52 45.24 3.74
C THR A 370 6.31 43.76 3.46
N VAL A 371 5.46 43.44 2.49
CA VAL A 371 5.24 42.06 2.04
C VAL A 371 5.99 41.81 0.74
N LEU A 372 6.94 40.90 0.78
CA LEU A 372 7.62 40.35 -0.39
C LEU A 372 6.86 39.11 -0.86
N GLU A 373 6.52 39.06 -2.15
CA GLU A 373 5.95 37.86 -2.78
C GLU A 373 7.01 37.24 -3.69
N ALA A 374 7.24 35.94 -3.55
CA ALA A 374 8.19 35.20 -4.39
C ALA A 374 7.59 33.85 -4.80
N ARG A 375 7.86 33.41 -6.03
CA ARG A 375 7.48 32.04 -6.44
C ARG A 375 8.37 31.03 -5.74
N GLY A 376 7.83 29.84 -5.47
CA GLY A 376 8.49 28.83 -4.62
C GLY A 376 9.89 28.43 -5.07
N ASP A 377 10.21 28.51 -6.36
CA ASP A 377 11.53 28.19 -6.92
C ASP A 377 12.48 29.39 -7.02
N GLU A 378 12.03 30.61 -6.73
CA GLU A 378 12.88 31.80 -6.74
C GLU A 378 13.91 31.75 -5.61
N GLU A 379 15.15 32.07 -5.92
CA GLU A 379 16.25 32.13 -4.96
C GLU A 379 16.23 33.45 -4.19
N ILE A 380 16.27 33.35 -2.87
CA ILE A 380 16.31 34.45 -1.91
C ILE A 380 17.58 34.29 -1.07
N ASP A 381 18.43 35.31 -1.07
CA ASP A 381 19.55 35.42 -0.13
C ASP A 381 19.01 35.89 1.23
N TYR A 382 19.22 35.08 2.27
CA TYR A 382 18.81 35.40 3.62
C TYR A 382 19.84 34.87 4.64
N ASP A 383 20.28 35.74 5.55
CA ASP A 383 21.33 35.45 6.56
C ASP A 383 22.65 34.90 5.94
N GLY A 384 22.98 35.32 4.70
CA GLY A 384 24.18 34.90 3.99
C GLY A 384 24.11 33.50 3.36
N GLU A 385 22.93 32.88 3.35
CA GLU A 385 22.65 31.64 2.63
C GLU A 385 21.60 31.88 1.54
N ILE A 386 21.80 31.27 0.36
CA ILE A 386 20.81 31.28 -0.72
C ILE A 386 19.82 30.14 -0.50
N HIS A 387 18.54 30.49 -0.42
CA HIS A 387 17.43 29.54 -0.26
C HIS A 387 16.43 29.68 -1.41
N THR A 388 15.71 28.61 -1.74
CA THR A 388 14.45 28.81 -2.50
C THR A 388 13.40 29.43 -1.60
N ALA A 389 12.50 30.26 -2.14
CA ALA A 389 11.43 30.89 -1.38
C ALA A 389 10.61 29.87 -0.57
N ALA A 390 10.30 28.72 -1.18
CA ALA A 390 9.61 27.63 -0.50
C ALA A 390 10.37 27.12 0.75
N ASN A 391 11.70 26.93 0.64
CA ASN A 391 12.51 26.43 1.75
C ASN A 391 12.74 27.49 2.82
N LEU A 392 12.90 28.76 2.43
CA LEU A 392 13.06 29.88 3.36
C LEU A 392 11.78 30.07 4.20
N PHE A 393 10.62 30.02 3.55
CA PHE A 393 9.32 30.17 4.22
C PHE A 393 9.12 29.10 5.31
N ASP A 394 9.45 27.85 5.00
CA ASP A 394 9.43 26.74 5.96
C ASP A 394 10.43 26.95 7.11
N ALA A 395 11.67 27.35 6.80
CA ALA A 395 12.69 27.52 7.82
C ALA A 395 12.35 28.65 8.82
N ILE A 396 11.71 29.72 8.35
CA ILE A 396 11.17 30.79 9.21
C ILE A 396 9.99 30.28 10.05
N LYS A 397 9.05 29.54 9.44
CA LYS A 397 7.89 28.96 10.14
C LYS A 397 8.30 27.97 11.23
N ASP A 398 9.30 27.15 10.96
CA ASP A 398 9.84 26.15 11.89
C ASP A 398 10.79 26.77 12.94
N GLY A 399 11.06 28.09 12.85
CA GLY A 399 11.84 28.85 13.84
C GLY A 399 13.35 28.70 13.74
N TYR A 400 13.88 28.21 12.60
CA TYR A 400 15.32 28.11 12.34
C TYR A 400 15.96 29.48 12.08
N TYR A 401 15.15 30.44 11.63
CA TYR A 401 15.52 31.82 11.40
C TYR A 401 14.62 32.76 12.21
N GLY A 402 15.12 33.97 12.49
CA GLY A 402 14.31 35.03 13.08
C GLY A 402 13.16 35.44 12.16
N ARG A 403 12.20 36.23 12.68
CA ARG A 403 11.26 36.92 11.78
C ARG A 403 12.07 37.87 10.88
N LEU A 404 11.68 37.89 9.61
CA LEU A 404 12.19 38.80 8.58
C LEU A 404 11.80 40.24 8.89
#